data_AF-A0A9E3MI26-F1
#
_entry.id   AF-A0A9E3MI26-F1
#
_cell.length_a   1.000
_cell.length_b   1.000
_cell.length_c   1.000
_cell.angle_alpha   90.00
_cell.angle_beta   90.00
_cell.angle_gamma   90.00
#
_symmetry.space_group_name_H-M   'P 1'
#
loop_
_entity.id
_entity.type
_entity.pdbx_description
1 polymer ?
#
loop_
_entity_poly.entity_id
_entity_poly.type
_entity_poly.pdbx_seq_one_letter_code
_entity_poly.pdbx_strand_id
1 'polypeptide(L)'
;MNQIKTKGFTLVEIMIVVVIIGLLAAMAIPAFQKVRVASQDKAVLNNARQLGAAADQYFLENGVSSAGITSLVGSSAYVKALNTVANETYPDTFTQGTPITIAGIAGVRTITYLQ
;
A
#
# COMPACT_ATOMS: atom_id res chain seq x y z
N MET A 1 19.33 18.86 -56.52
CA MET A 1 19.32 18.65 -55.05
C MET A 1 17.91 18.89 -54.54
N ASN A 2 17.25 17.83 -54.05
CA ASN A 2 15.87 17.92 -53.58
C ASN A 2 15.86 18.46 -52.14
N GLN A 3 15.44 19.72 -51.96
CA GLN A 3 15.40 20.38 -50.66
C GLN A 3 14.24 19.82 -49.82
N ILE A 4 14.56 19.10 -48.75
CA ILE A 4 13.56 18.66 -47.76
C ILE A 4 13.12 19.89 -46.97
N LYS A 5 11.92 20.40 -47.22
CA LYS A 5 11.34 21.48 -46.41
C LYS A 5 10.96 20.94 -45.03
N THR A 6 11.70 21.36 -44.00
CA THR A 6 11.32 21.15 -42.61
C THR A 6 10.09 22.03 -42.28
N LYS A 7 8.93 21.41 -42.07
CA LYS A 7 7.74 22.09 -41.54
C LYS A 7 7.91 22.26 -40.02
N GLY A 8 7.83 23.49 -39.52
CA GLY A 8 7.77 23.77 -38.09
C GLY A 8 6.35 23.58 -37.55
N PHE A 9 6.22 23.21 -36.28
CA PHE A 9 4.93 23.16 -35.57
C PHE A 9 4.34 24.57 -35.43
N THR A 10 3.02 24.68 -35.60
CA THR A 10 2.28 25.92 -35.36
C THR A 10 1.97 26.10 -33.88
N LEU A 11 1.88 27.36 -33.44
CA LEU A 11 1.49 27.68 -32.06
C LEU A 11 0.10 27.13 -31.71
N VAL A 12 -0.81 27.09 -32.70
CA VAL A 12 -2.18 26.58 -32.52
C VAL A 12 -2.18 25.06 -32.29
N GLU A 13 -1.33 24.31 -32.99
CA GLU A 13 -1.18 22.87 -32.78
C GLU A 13 -0.68 22.55 -31.37
N ILE A 14 0.26 23.34 -30.85
CA ILE A 14 0.74 23.15 -29.47
C ILE A 14 -0.34 23.56 -28.44
N MET A 15 -1.10 24.63 -28.71
CA MET A 15 -2.16 25.11 -27.83
C MET A 15 -3.27 24.07 -27.60
N ILE A 16 -3.76 23.43 -28.67
CA ILE A 16 -4.84 22.44 -28.53
C ILE A 16 -4.36 21.18 -27.79
N VAL A 17 -3.10 20.79 -28.01
CA VAL A 17 -2.50 19.62 -27.36
C VAL A 17 -2.41 19.81 -25.85
N VAL A 18 -1.91 20.96 -25.38
CA VAL A 18 -1.82 21.21 -23.93
C VAL A 18 -3.19 21.32 -23.26
N VAL A 19 -4.21 21.80 -23.97
CA VAL A 19 -5.60 21.83 -23.47
C VAL A 19 -6.15 20.43 -23.27
N ILE A 20 -5.98 19.54 -24.26
CA ILE A 20 -6.45 18.16 -24.17
C ILE A 20 -5.68 17.39 -23.09
N ILE A 21 -4.35 17.53 -23.02
CA ILE A 21 -3.54 16.90 -21.97
C ILE A 21 -3.95 17.43 -20.58
N GLY A 22 -4.20 18.73 -20.44
CA GLY A 22 -4.67 19.35 -19.21
C GLY A 22 -6.01 18.78 -18.73
N LEU A 23 -6.96 18.60 -19.65
CA LEU A 23 -8.26 17.98 -19.35
C LEU A 23 -8.10 16.52 -18.90
N LEU A 24 -7.30 15.73 -19.62
CA LEU A 24 -7.05 14.33 -19.27
C LEU A 24 -6.35 14.21 -17.91
N ALA A 25 -5.34 15.06 -17.65
CA ALA A 25 -4.60 15.07 -16.39
C ALA A 25 -5.50 15.45 -15.20
N ALA A 26 -6.40 16.43 -15.37
CA ALA A 26 -7.34 16.85 -14.34
C ALA A 26 -8.28 15.72 -13.88
N MET A 27 -8.69 14.84 -14.79
CA MET A 27 -9.48 13.65 -14.44
C MET A 27 -8.62 12.49 -13.92
N ALA A 28 -7.42 12.32 -14.47
CA ALA A 28 -6.54 11.19 -14.14
C ALA A 28 -5.95 11.28 -12.72
N ILE A 29 -5.54 12.47 -12.27
CA ILE A 29 -4.92 12.67 -10.95
C ILE A 29 -5.82 12.19 -9.79
N PRO A 30 -7.08 12.63 -9.65
CA PRO A 30 -7.93 12.18 -8.54
C PRO A 30 -8.28 10.69 -8.64
N ALA A 31 -8.41 10.15 -9.86
CA ALA A 31 -8.63 8.71 -10.06
C ALA A 31 -7.42 7.89 -9.60
N PHE A 32 -6.21 8.32 -9.98
CA PHE A 32 -4.96 7.67 -9.57
C PHE A 32 -4.76 7.71 -8.05
N GLN A 33 -5.07 8.84 -7.40
CA GLN A 33 -5.01 8.97 -5.95
C GLN A 33 -5.92 7.96 -5.24
N LYS A 34 -7.17 7.78 -5.70
CA LYS A 34 -8.10 6.79 -5.15
C LYS A 34 -7.57 5.36 -5.31
N VAL A 35 -7.06 5.02 -6.49
CA VAL A 35 -6.50 3.68 -6.76
C VAL A 35 -5.28 3.42 -5.87
N ARG A 36 -4.39 4.40 -5.70
CA ARG A 36 -3.22 4.28 -4.83
C ARG A 36 -3.62 3.98 -3.39
N VAL A 37 -4.59 4.72 -2.85
CA VAL A 37 -5.10 4.52 -1.48
C VAL A 37 -5.70 3.13 -1.31
N ALA A 38 -6.55 2.70 -2.25
CA ALA A 38 -7.16 1.37 -2.19
C ALA A 38 -6.11 0.23 -2.29
N SER A 39 -5.06 0.41 -3.09
CA SER A 39 -3.94 -0.53 -3.17
C SER A 39 -3.13 -0.60 -1.89
N GLN A 40 -2.89 0.55 -1.24
CA GLN A 40 -2.25 0.61 0.07
C GLN A 40 -3.07 -0.13 1.12
N ASP A 41 -4.38 0.12 1.20
CA ASP A 41 -5.27 -0.54 2.17
C ASP A 41 -5.27 -2.07 1.99
N LYS A 42 -5.27 -2.55 0.74
CA LYS A 42 -5.16 -3.99 0.43
C LYS A 42 -3.83 -4.59 0.85
N ALA A 43 -2.72 -3.87 0.63
CA ALA A 43 -1.40 -4.32 1.03
C ALA A 43 -1.26 -4.37 2.56
N VAL A 44 -1.77 -3.36 3.27
CA VAL A 44 -1.82 -3.33 4.74
C VAL A 44 -2.64 -4.49 5.30
N LEU A 45 -3.81 -4.76 4.72
CA LEU A 45 -4.64 -5.90 5.09
C LEU A 45 -3.92 -7.23 4.85
N ASN A 46 -3.19 -7.37 3.74
CA ASN A 46 -2.40 -8.56 3.45
C ASN A 46 -1.30 -8.77 4.51
N ASN A 47 -0.57 -7.72 4.86
CA ASN A 47 0.41 -7.77 5.93
C ASN A 47 -0.21 -8.21 7.27
N ALA A 48 -1.40 -7.69 7.64
CA ALA A 48 -2.10 -8.16 8.84
C ALA A 48 -2.51 -9.63 8.78
N ARG A 49 -2.92 -10.13 7.61
CA ARG A 49 -3.20 -11.55 7.42
C ARG A 49 -1.96 -12.42 7.61
N GLN A 50 -0.81 -11.98 7.08
CA GLN A 50 0.46 -12.68 7.28
C GLN A 50 0.86 -12.70 8.76
N LEU A 51 0.69 -11.58 9.46
CA LEU A 51 0.97 -11.48 10.90
C LEU A 51 0.01 -12.33 11.73
N GLY A 52 -1.28 -12.35 11.41
CA GLY A 52 -2.27 -13.21 12.08
C GLY A 52 -1.93 -14.69 11.91
N ALA A 53 -1.63 -15.13 10.69
CA ALA A 53 -1.22 -16.51 10.43
C ALA A 53 0.08 -16.89 11.16
N ALA A 54 1.05 -15.98 11.20
CA ALA A 54 2.28 -16.16 11.97
C ALA A 54 2.02 -16.26 13.49
N ALA A 55 1.13 -15.40 14.02
CA ALA A 55 0.73 -15.45 15.42
C ALA A 55 0.04 -16.78 15.76
N ASP A 56 -0.91 -17.22 14.94
CA ASP A 56 -1.59 -18.51 15.12
C ASP A 56 -0.63 -19.70 15.11
N GLN A 57 0.34 -19.69 14.20
CA GLN A 57 1.38 -20.72 14.15
C GLN A 57 2.25 -20.69 15.41
N TYR A 58 2.65 -19.52 15.88
CA TYR A 58 3.43 -19.37 17.11
C TYR A 58 2.65 -19.84 18.35
N PHE A 59 1.34 -19.54 18.42
CA PHE A 59 0.46 -20.00 19.49
C PHE A 59 0.37 -21.53 19.53
N LEU A 60 0.25 -22.15 18.37
CA LEU A 60 0.20 -23.61 18.26
C LEU A 60 1.51 -24.28 18.67
N GLU A 61 2.66 -23.70 18.29
CA GLU A 61 3.98 -24.26 18.58
C GLU A 61 4.38 -24.10 20.06
N ASN A 62 4.04 -22.97 20.67
CA ASN A 62 4.51 -22.62 22.01
C ASN A 62 3.44 -22.79 23.11
N GLY A 63 2.19 -23.09 22.74
CA GLY A 63 1.08 -23.23 23.69
C GLY A 63 0.71 -21.95 24.42
N VAL A 64 1.06 -20.78 23.84
CA VAL A 64 0.76 -19.45 24.39
C VAL A 64 -0.37 -18.80 23.60
N SER A 65 -1.09 -17.87 24.23
CA SER A 65 -2.19 -17.13 23.61
C SER A 65 -1.82 -15.70 23.20
N SER A 66 -0.57 -15.28 23.45
CA SER A 66 -0.07 -13.95 23.15
C SER A 66 1.37 -13.98 22.62
N ALA A 67 1.67 -13.17 21.61
CA ALA A 67 2.98 -13.09 20.97
C ALA A 67 3.38 -11.64 20.71
N GLY A 68 4.64 -11.30 21.00
CA GLY A 68 5.20 -10.01 20.59
C GLY A 68 5.58 -10.01 19.11
N ILE A 69 5.50 -8.86 18.45
CA ILE A 69 5.85 -8.71 17.03
C ILE A 69 7.28 -9.15 16.72
N THR A 70 8.21 -9.02 17.67
CA THR A 70 9.61 -9.46 17.56
C THR A 70 9.76 -10.98 17.47
N SER A 71 8.79 -11.76 17.96
CA SER A 71 8.77 -13.22 17.83
C SER A 71 8.19 -13.67 16.48
N LEU A 72 7.43 -12.79 15.83
CA LEU A 72 6.73 -13.08 14.57
C LEU A 72 7.49 -12.58 13.34
N VAL A 73 8.20 -11.46 13.48
CA VAL A 73 8.89 -10.75 12.40
C VAL A 73 10.40 -10.73 12.63
N GLY A 74 11.16 -11.22 11.65
CA GLY A 74 12.61 -11.27 11.68
C GLY A 74 13.18 -12.24 10.66
N SER A 75 14.48 -12.16 10.38
CA SER A 75 15.14 -12.97 9.32
C SER A 75 14.91 -14.49 9.46
N SER A 76 14.81 -14.96 10.71
CA SER A 76 14.58 -16.36 11.08
C SER A 76 13.19 -16.61 11.69
N ALA A 77 12.28 -15.64 11.66
CA ALA A 77 10.92 -15.77 12.17
C ALA A 77 9.93 -16.18 11.07
N TYR A 78 8.64 -16.29 11.43
CA TYR A 78 7.55 -16.67 10.52
C TYR A 78 7.38 -15.66 9.36
N VAL A 79 7.52 -14.36 9.65
CA VAL A 79 7.50 -13.28 8.66
C VAL A 79 8.91 -12.69 8.52
N LYS A 80 9.55 -12.88 7.36
CA LYS A 80 10.96 -12.48 7.14
C LYS A 80 11.19 -10.97 7.27
N ALA A 81 10.25 -10.18 6.77
CA ALA A 81 10.28 -8.73 6.85
C ALA A 81 8.86 -8.20 6.70
N LEU A 82 8.55 -7.16 7.46
CA LEU A 82 7.29 -6.43 7.36
C LEU A 82 7.57 -5.11 6.61
N ASN A 83 7.06 -4.98 5.39
CA ASN A 83 7.28 -3.79 4.59
C ASN A 83 6.08 -2.84 4.69
N THR A 84 6.30 -1.65 5.24
CA THR A 84 5.26 -0.63 5.37
C THR A 84 5.01 0.09 4.05
N VAL A 85 3.75 0.32 3.69
CA VAL A 85 3.37 0.90 2.38
C VAL A 85 2.70 2.27 2.47
N ALA A 86 2.32 2.70 3.67
CA ALA A 86 1.50 3.89 3.93
C ALA A 86 1.77 4.55 5.30
N ASN A 87 2.96 4.39 5.87
CA ASN A 87 3.34 4.89 7.21
C ASN A 87 2.45 4.35 8.34
N GLU A 88 1.94 3.13 8.16
CA GLU A 88 1.11 2.42 9.10
C GLU A 88 1.93 1.86 10.29
N THR A 89 1.25 1.67 11.42
CA THR A 89 1.81 1.06 12.63
C THR A 89 1.03 -0.19 13.00
N TYR A 90 1.74 -1.30 13.18
CA TYR A 90 1.19 -2.58 13.59
C TYR A 90 1.24 -2.74 15.11
N PRO A 91 0.35 -3.55 15.71
CA PRO A 91 0.42 -3.83 17.14
C PRO A 91 1.74 -4.50 17.54
N ASP A 92 2.28 -4.12 18.69
CA ASP A 92 3.46 -4.77 19.27
C ASP A 92 3.16 -6.17 19.80
N THR A 93 1.89 -6.45 20.11
CA THR A 93 1.42 -7.72 20.66
C THR A 93 0.18 -8.22 19.94
N PHE A 94 0.15 -9.51 19.66
CA PHE A 94 -0.96 -10.24 19.04
C PHE A 94 -1.54 -11.20 20.07
N THR A 95 -2.86 -11.21 20.25
CA THR A 95 -3.55 -12.09 21.18
C THR A 95 -4.58 -12.92 20.43
N GLN A 96 -4.63 -14.22 20.69
CA GLN A 96 -5.55 -15.14 20.02
C GLN A 96 -7.02 -14.68 20.17
N GLY A 97 -7.76 -14.67 19.07
CA GLY A 97 -9.16 -14.26 19.03
C GLY A 97 -9.40 -12.76 19.20
N THR A 98 -8.35 -11.94 19.26
CA THR A 98 -8.48 -10.48 19.28
C THR A 98 -8.25 -9.92 17.88
N PRO A 99 -9.04 -8.92 17.44
CA PRO A 99 -8.82 -8.29 16.15
C PRO A 99 -7.49 -7.53 16.08
N ILE A 100 -6.72 -7.74 15.01
CA ILE A 100 -5.52 -6.96 14.72
C ILE A 100 -5.95 -5.60 14.20
N THR A 101 -5.59 -4.53 14.92
CA THR A 101 -5.96 -3.16 14.55
C THR A 101 -4.72 -2.38 14.15
N ILE A 102 -4.68 -1.93 12.90
CA ILE A 102 -3.56 -1.19 12.30
C ILE A 102 -3.94 0.28 12.24
N ALA A 103 -3.11 1.15 12.79
CA ALA A 103 -3.33 2.60 12.77
C ALA A 103 -2.42 3.30 11.76
N GLY A 104 -2.75 4.56 11.45
CA GLY A 104 -1.83 5.46 10.75
C GLY A 104 -1.75 5.28 9.23
N ILE A 105 -2.70 4.58 8.61
CA ILE A 105 -2.66 4.40 7.15
C ILE A 105 -2.92 5.74 6.48
N ALA A 106 -1.87 6.28 5.85
CA ALA A 106 -1.81 7.68 5.41
C ALA A 106 -2.18 8.69 6.52
N GLY A 107 -1.86 8.38 7.78
CA GLY A 107 -2.02 9.26 8.94
C GLY A 107 -3.44 9.44 9.52
N VAL A 108 -4.45 8.74 8.98
CA VAL A 108 -5.87 9.03 9.33
C VAL A 108 -6.72 7.77 9.54
N ARG A 109 -6.39 6.63 8.95
CA ARG A 109 -7.29 5.45 8.88
C ARG A 109 -6.84 4.29 9.75
N THR A 110 -7.82 3.47 10.13
CA THR A 110 -7.66 2.22 10.87
C THR A 110 -8.15 1.04 10.04
N ILE A 111 -7.38 -0.04 9.97
CA ILE A 111 -7.82 -1.33 9.41
C ILE A 111 -7.85 -2.37 10.51
N THR A 112 -8.96 -3.10 10.61
CA THR A 112 -9.13 -4.19 11.56
C THR A 112 -9.25 -5.51 10.82
N TYR A 113 -8.43 -6.49 11.21
CA TYR A 113 -8.48 -7.86 10.74
C TYR A 113 -8.97 -8.77 11.87
N LEU A 114 -10.00 -9.58 11.61
CA LEU A 114 -10.50 -10.58 12.55
C LEU A 114 -9.67 -11.85 12.36
N GLN A 115 -9.02 -12.29 13.43
CA GLN A 115 -8.19 -13.48 13.48
C GLN A 115 -9.06 -14.74 13.54
#